data_AF-A0A2S9Y888-F1
#
_entry.id   AF-A0A2S9Y888-F1
#
_cell.length_a   1.000
_cell.length_b   1.000
_cell.length_c   1.000
_cell.angle_alpha   90.00
_cell.angle_beta   90.00
_cell.angle_gamma   90.00
#
_symmetry.space_group_name_H-M   'P 1'
#
loop_
_entity.id
_entity.type
_entity.pdbx_description
1 polymer ?
#
loop_
_entity_poly.entity_id
_entity_poly.type
_entity_poly.pdbx_seq_one_letter_code
_entity_poly.pdbx_strand_id
1 'polypeptide(L)'
;MSLFGRNKNKGKPPPGEPPAKLVERAFNDLRVHVRLQEQDIAVSEDFHAQLHASMPELVPYGSNQYAAVRAVLDWDHQIPNEYMLLRIYTAYSRHEARLLDTQIRARDQAITSDNVYPEFDLPDYGDLDASETYIAVLRPGSADFEEFRFFSDWRKEVRPPVARAALSAVKQLESYQEAYRTRQNDALGSAVVVGWVPPCLAKSTAWAVEIWLVVEFDGQIGKAKVFMVDSESLVVTREYLTEVHVP
;
A
#
# COMPACT_ATOMS: atom_id res chain seq x y z
N MET A 1 15.66 21.22 -8.43
CA MET A 1 14.25 21.66 -8.58
C MET A 1 13.38 20.50 -8.15
N SER A 2 12.48 20.69 -7.19
CA SER A 2 11.59 19.60 -6.74
C SER A 2 10.71 19.14 -7.90
N LEU A 3 10.82 17.86 -8.25
CA LEU A 3 10.00 17.19 -9.28
C LEU A 3 8.54 17.00 -8.83
N PHE A 4 8.27 17.23 -7.54
CA PHE A 4 6.93 17.28 -6.98
C PHE A 4 6.29 18.60 -7.37
N GLY A 5 5.16 18.50 -8.07
CA GLY A 5 4.35 19.67 -8.32
C GLY A 5 3.96 20.36 -7.03
N ARG A 6 4.03 21.68 -7.03
CA ARG A 6 3.31 22.50 -6.06
C ARG A 6 1.84 22.08 -6.06
N ASN A 7 1.43 21.36 -5.02
CA ASN A 7 0.03 21.22 -4.70
C ASN A 7 -0.50 22.63 -4.39
N LYS A 8 -1.60 23.04 -5.02
CA LYS A 8 -2.08 24.44 -5.03
C LYS A 8 -2.68 24.91 -3.69
N ASN A 9 -2.52 24.16 -2.61
CA ASN A 9 -2.95 24.56 -1.27
C ASN A 9 -1.85 25.38 -0.60
N LYS A 10 -1.98 26.71 -0.72
CA LYS A 10 -1.18 27.71 0.00
C LYS A 10 -1.41 27.59 1.51
N GLY A 11 -0.30 27.55 2.24
CA GLY A 11 -0.21 27.53 3.69
C GLY A 11 0.41 26.22 4.14
N LYS A 12 1.70 26.22 4.51
CA LYS A 12 2.26 25.09 5.25
C LYS A 12 1.41 24.95 6.52
N PRO A 13 0.66 23.86 6.72
CA PRO A 13 0.05 23.63 8.01
C PRO A 13 1.17 23.62 9.08
N PRO A 14 0.89 24.05 10.32
CA PRO A 14 1.85 23.88 11.41
C PRO A 14 2.30 22.42 11.45
N PRO A 15 3.54 22.11 11.89
CA PRO A 15 4.04 20.75 11.86
C PRO A 15 3.05 19.85 12.60
N GLY A 16 2.42 18.94 11.87
CA GLY A 16 1.61 17.89 12.45
C GLY A 16 2.50 16.97 13.30
N GLU A 17 1.87 16.07 14.05
CA GLU A 17 2.60 14.97 14.66
C GLU A 17 3.39 14.21 13.57
N PRO A 18 4.64 13.79 13.85
CA PRO A 18 5.41 13.01 12.89
C PRO A 18 4.66 11.71 12.56
N PRO A 19 4.78 11.19 11.32
CA PRO A 19 4.11 9.95 10.90
C PRO A 19 4.24 8.80 11.90
N ALA A 20 5.45 8.58 12.44
CA ALA A 20 5.71 7.54 13.42
C ALA A 20 4.79 7.61 14.66
N LYS A 21 4.50 8.81 15.19
CA LYS A 21 3.59 8.96 16.34
C LYS A 21 2.13 8.70 15.98
N LEU A 22 1.74 9.05 14.76
CA LEU A 22 0.38 8.78 14.27
C LEU A 22 0.17 7.29 14.06
N VAL A 23 1.20 6.60 13.56
CA VAL A 23 1.22 5.14 13.41
C VAL A 23 1.18 4.48 14.78
N GLU A 24 2.06 4.86 15.71
CA GLU A 24 2.06 4.35 17.10
C GLU A 24 0.68 4.47 17.75
N ARG A 25 0.04 5.64 17.66
CA ARG A 25 -1.33 5.82 18.17
C ARG A 25 -2.33 4.91 17.47
N ALA A 26 -2.23 4.71 16.16
CA ALA A 26 -3.11 3.82 15.43
C ALA A 26 -2.99 2.35 15.88
N PHE A 27 -1.82 1.91 16.32
CA PHE A 27 -1.62 0.58 16.91
C PHE A 27 -2.08 0.48 18.36
N ASN A 28 -1.96 1.56 19.15
CA ASN A 28 -2.57 1.61 20.49
C ASN A 28 -4.11 1.57 20.42
N ASP A 29 -4.68 2.17 19.37
CA ASP A 29 -6.11 2.18 19.08
C ASP A 29 -6.51 1.09 18.05
N LEU A 30 -5.70 0.01 17.92
CA LEU A 30 -5.90 -1.01 16.88
C LEU A 30 -7.29 -1.64 17.01
N ARG A 31 -8.07 -1.52 15.94
CA ARG A 31 -9.37 -2.19 15.86
C ARG A 31 -9.16 -3.62 15.38
N VAL A 32 -9.74 -4.59 16.06
CA VAL A 32 -9.71 -6.00 15.66
C VAL A 32 -11.11 -6.43 15.26
N HIS A 33 -11.25 -7.04 14.07
CA HIS A 33 -12.53 -7.52 13.57
C HIS A 33 -13.12 -8.60 14.50
N VAL A 34 -14.44 -8.59 14.70
CA VAL A 34 -15.12 -9.44 15.68
C VAL A 34 -14.85 -10.94 15.46
N ARG A 35 -14.72 -11.37 14.20
CA ARG A 35 -14.42 -12.77 13.84
C ARG A 35 -13.02 -13.23 14.24
N LEU A 36 -12.06 -12.32 14.33
CA LEU A 36 -10.74 -12.61 14.90
C LEU A 36 -10.82 -12.67 16.43
N GLN A 37 -11.57 -11.74 17.04
CA GLN A 37 -11.78 -11.70 18.49
C GLN A 37 -12.46 -12.96 19.02
N GLU A 38 -13.48 -13.48 18.33
CA GLU A 38 -14.18 -14.72 18.68
C GLU A 38 -13.28 -15.97 18.66
N GLN A 39 -12.12 -15.88 18.01
CA GLN A 39 -11.12 -16.95 17.93
C GLN A 39 -9.89 -16.67 18.82
N ASP A 40 -9.96 -15.66 19.69
CA ASP A 40 -8.83 -15.19 20.53
C ASP A 40 -7.58 -14.80 19.72
N ILE A 41 -7.76 -14.44 18.45
CA ILE A 41 -6.66 -14.08 17.54
C ILE A 41 -6.33 -12.59 17.72
N ALA A 42 -5.05 -12.32 18.00
CA ALA A 42 -4.48 -10.96 18.00
C ALA A 42 -5.20 -9.97 18.94
N VAL A 43 -5.72 -10.46 20.06
CA VAL A 43 -6.43 -9.65 21.07
C VAL A 43 -5.53 -9.07 22.16
N SER A 44 -4.26 -9.49 22.24
CA SER A 44 -3.33 -9.04 23.27
C SER A 44 -2.58 -7.76 22.89
N GLU A 45 -2.38 -6.87 23.87
CA GLU A 45 -1.58 -5.64 23.71
C GLU A 45 -0.13 -5.97 23.30
N ASP A 46 0.44 -7.06 23.82
CA ASP A 46 1.78 -7.53 23.44
C ASP A 46 1.86 -7.85 21.94
N PHE A 47 0.82 -8.47 21.37
CA PHE A 47 0.77 -8.74 19.94
C PHE A 47 0.66 -7.44 19.14
N HIS A 48 -0.13 -6.46 19.60
CA HIS A 48 -0.24 -5.15 18.94
C HIS A 48 1.08 -4.40 18.92
N ALA A 49 1.85 -4.48 20.03
CA ALA A 49 3.19 -3.90 20.12
C ALA A 49 4.18 -4.58 19.18
N GLN A 50 4.14 -5.92 19.08
CA GLN A 50 4.97 -6.67 18.12
C GLN A 50 4.60 -6.31 16.67
N LEU A 51 3.31 -6.22 16.38
CA LEU A 51 2.81 -5.84 15.06
C LEU A 51 3.24 -4.43 14.66
N HIS A 52 3.18 -3.48 15.59
CA HIS A 52 3.72 -2.13 15.38
C HIS A 52 5.23 -2.15 15.13
N ALA A 53 6.00 -2.97 15.85
CA ALA A 53 7.44 -3.09 15.66
C ALA A 53 7.82 -3.68 14.29
N SER A 54 6.99 -4.54 13.72
CA SER A 54 7.16 -5.08 12.36
C SER A 54 6.83 -4.07 11.25
N MET A 55 6.15 -2.96 11.56
CA MET A 55 5.74 -2.00 10.55
C MET A 55 6.94 -1.29 9.91
N PRO A 56 7.02 -1.28 8.57
CA PRO A 56 7.97 -0.41 7.91
C PRO A 56 7.59 1.06 8.13
N GLU A 57 8.59 1.93 8.03
CA GLU A 57 8.36 3.38 8.11
C GLU A 57 7.42 3.86 6.99
N LEU A 58 6.34 4.55 7.38
CA LEU A 58 5.38 5.14 6.45
C LEU A 58 5.73 6.61 6.20
N VAL A 59 5.86 6.97 4.92
CA VAL A 59 6.25 8.30 4.48
C VAL A 59 5.13 8.88 3.61
N PRO A 60 4.49 10.00 4.00
CA PRO A 60 3.45 10.64 3.19
C PRO A 60 3.93 10.98 1.79
N TYR A 61 3.06 10.86 0.79
CA TYR A 61 3.41 11.22 -0.58
C TYR A 61 3.72 12.71 -0.76
N GLY A 62 4.83 12.98 -1.45
CA GLY A 62 5.22 14.32 -1.89
C GLY A 62 5.40 15.30 -0.74
N SER A 63 4.65 16.40 -0.77
CA SER A 63 4.69 17.43 0.29
C SER A 63 3.53 17.32 1.29
N ASN A 64 2.80 16.20 1.29
CA ASN A 64 1.69 15.99 2.22
C ASN A 64 2.20 15.67 3.63
N GLN A 65 1.29 15.71 4.59
CA GLN A 65 1.49 15.22 5.94
C GLN A 65 0.25 14.40 6.32
N TYR A 66 0.41 13.35 7.11
CA TYR A 66 -0.74 12.68 7.66
C TYR A 66 -1.39 13.56 8.74
N ALA A 67 -2.69 13.78 8.62
CA ALA A 67 -3.52 14.32 9.68
C ALA A 67 -4.02 13.20 10.61
N ALA A 68 -4.17 11.99 10.08
CA ALA A 68 -4.59 10.81 10.82
C ALA A 68 -4.09 9.52 10.16
N VAL A 69 -3.89 8.50 10.98
CA VAL A 69 -3.67 7.10 10.60
C VAL A 69 -4.69 6.27 11.40
N ARG A 70 -5.27 5.24 10.79
CA ARG A 70 -6.15 4.25 11.42
C ARG A 70 -5.64 2.87 11.06
N ALA A 71 -5.58 1.98 12.03
CA ALA A 71 -5.20 0.59 11.82
C ALA A 71 -6.40 -0.31 12.17
N VAL A 72 -6.67 -1.27 11.30
CA VAL A 72 -7.68 -2.30 11.52
C VAL A 72 -7.07 -3.66 11.18
N LEU A 73 -7.16 -4.62 12.09
CA LEU A 73 -6.87 -6.01 11.84
C LEU A 73 -8.17 -6.71 11.45
N ASP A 74 -8.25 -7.08 10.19
CA ASP A 74 -9.45 -7.56 9.52
C ASP A 74 -9.34 -9.06 9.21
N TRP A 75 -10.49 -9.69 8.96
CA TRP A 75 -10.58 -11.14 8.77
C TRP A 75 -10.53 -11.55 7.30
N ASP A 76 -10.28 -12.83 7.04
CA ASP A 76 -10.13 -13.39 5.69
C ASP A 76 -11.43 -14.02 5.13
N HIS A 77 -12.55 -13.80 5.82
CA HIS A 77 -13.84 -14.44 5.56
C HIS A 77 -13.85 -15.97 5.69
N GLN A 78 -12.91 -16.54 6.45
CA GLN A 78 -12.85 -17.98 6.74
C GLN A 78 -12.95 -18.25 8.24
N ILE A 79 -13.55 -19.39 8.57
CA ILE A 79 -13.62 -19.91 9.94
C ILE A 79 -13.20 -21.39 9.91
N PRO A 80 -12.08 -21.77 10.55
CA PRO A 80 -11.11 -20.89 11.21
C PRO A 80 -10.41 -19.93 10.23
N ASN A 81 -9.92 -18.78 10.72
CA ASN A 81 -9.13 -17.87 9.86
C ASN A 81 -7.79 -18.54 9.51
N GLU A 82 -7.40 -18.47 8.24
CA GLU A 82 -6.06 -18.84 7.78
C GLU A 82 -5.12 -17.64 7.77
N TYR A 83 -5.69 -16.44 7.56
CA TYR A 83 -4.97 -15.17 7.46
C TYR A 83 -5.65 -14.06 8.25
N MET A 84 -4.87 -13.02 8.54
CA MET A 84 -5.35 -11.73 9.05
C MET A 84 -4.90 -10.64 8.07
N LEU A 85 -5.76 -9.66 7.84
CA LEU A 85 -5.50 -8.52 6.96
C LEU A 85 -5.31 -7.26 7.80
N LEU A 86 -4.07 -6.82 7.99
CA LEU A 86 -3.80 -5.52 8.62
C LEU A 86 -3.99 -4.41 7.59
N ARG A 87 -5.04 -3.60 7.77
CA ARG A 87 -5.39 -2.46 6.91
C ARG A 87 -5.00 -1.16 7.63
N ILE A 88 -4.10 -0.39 7.03
CA ILE A 88 -3.70 0.94 7.50
C ILE A 88 -4.25 2.00 6.55
N TYR A 89 -5.13 2.84 7.07
CA TYR A 89 -5.73 3.96 6.34
C TYR A 89 -5.10 5.26 6.80
N THR A 90 -4.67 6.10 5.86
CA THR A 90 -4.15 7.43 6.17
C THR A 90 -5.02 8.52 5.55
N ALA A 91 -5.05 9.68 6.20
CA ALA A 91 -5.73 10.87 5.71
C ALA A 91 -4.77 12.06 5.76
N TYR A 92 -4.68 12.84 4.69
CA TYR A 92 -3.82 14.03 4.65
C TYR A 92 -4.42 15.26 5.33
N SER A 93 -5.74 15.27 5.51
CA SER A 93 -6.48 16.37 6.12
C SER A 93 -7.40 15.90 7.24
N ARG A 94 -7.72 16.82 8.15
CA ARG A 94 -8.71 16.58 9.22
C ARG A 94 -10.11 16.33 8.66
N HIS A 95 -10.40 16.80 7.45
CA HIS A 95 -11.68 16.55 6.81
C HIS A 95 -11.78 15.09 6.34
N GLU A 96 -10.79 14.63 5.58
CA GLU A 96 -10.67 13.22 5.17
C GLU A 96 -10.66 12.28 6.37
N ALA A 97 -9.94 12.64 7.45
CA ALA A 97 -9.92 11.85 8.68
C ALA A 97 -11.31 11.66 9.29
N ARG A 98 -12.15 12.70 9.30
CA ARG A 98 -13.54 12.61 9.81
C ARG A 98 -14.43 11.76 8.90
N LEU A 99 -14.22 11.81 7.59
CA LEU A 99 -14.93 10.96 6.64
C LEU A 99 -14.55 9.50 6.86
N LEU A 100 -13.26 9.19 6.98
CA LEU A 100 -12.75 7.87 7.34
C LEU A 100 -13.34 7.36 8.67
N ASP A 101 -13.33 8.18 9.72
CA ASP A 101 -13.95 7.83 11.02
C ASP A 101 -15.46 7.56 10.91
N THR A 102 -16.14 8.19 9.94
CA THR A 102 -17.57 7.98 9.70
C THR A 102 -17.80 6.67 8.97
N GLN A 103 -16.98 6.34 7.97
CA GLN A 103 -17.02 5.06 7.26
C GLN A 103 -16.72 3.88 8.19
N ILE A 104 -15.69 3.99 9.06
CA ILE A 104 -15.36 2.96 10.05
C ILE A 104 -16.55 2.73 10.99
N ARG A 105 -17.15 3.79 11.54
CA ARG A 105 -18.33 3.65 12.43
C ARG A 105 -19.54 3.06 11.71
N ALA A 106 -19.75 3.39 10.44
CA ALA A 106 -20.80 2.78 9.65
C ALA A 106 -20.55 1.27 9.47
N ARG A 107 -19.29 0.87 9.26
CA ARG A 107 -18.91 -0.54 9.16
C ARG A 107 -19.06 -1.28 10.49
N ASP A 108 -18.65 -0.68 11.60
CA ASP A 108 -18.89 -1.21 12.95
C ASP A 108 -20.38 -1.51 13.18
N GLN A 109 -21.25 -0.57 12.78
CA GLN A 109 -22.70 -0.71 12.95
C GLN A 109 -23.27 -1.83 12.08
N ALA A 110 -22.80 -1.96 10.84
CA ALA A 110 -23.20 -3.05 9.95
C ALA A 110 -22.78 -4.41 10.53
N ILE A 111 -21.51 -4.56 10.90
CA ILE A 111 -20.97 -5.76 11.55
C ILE A 111 -21.77 -6.12 12.79
N THR A 112 -22.05 -5.15 13.66
CA THR A 112 -22.83 -5.38 14.89
C THR A 112 -24.26 -5.83 14.59
N SER A 113 -24.90 -5.24 13.57
CA SER A 113 -26.28 -5.60 13.19
C SER A 113 -26.38 -7.00 12.60
N ASP A 114 -25.35 -7.40 11.84
CA ASP A 114 -25.33 -8.66 11.11
C ASP A 114 -24.68 -9.82 11.90
N ASN A 115 -23.98 -9.52 13.02
CA ASN A 115 -23.37 -10.53 13.89
C ASN A 115 -24.41 -11.25 14.76
N VAL A 116 -25.25 -12.04 14.11
CA VAL A 116 -26.28 -12.87 14.75
C VAL A 116 -25.79 -14.30 14.95
N TYR A 117 -25.03 -14.83 13.99
CA TYR A 117 -24.53 -16.21 13.99
C TYR A 117 -23.06 -16.26 13.56
N PRO A 118 -22.20 -17.05 14.22
CA PRO A 118 -20.77 -17.16 13.90
C PRO A 118 -20.49 -17.62 12.46
N GLU A 119 -21.31 -18.52 11.92
CA GLU A 119 -21.13 -19.10 10.59
C GLU A 119 -21.45 -18.15 9.43
N PHE A 120 -22.05 -16.99 9.70
CA PHE A 120 -22.42 -16.05 8.65
C PHE A 120 -21.31 -15.06 8.35
N ASP A 121 -21.21 -14.79 7.05
CA ASP A 121 -20.32 -13.79 6.52
C ASP A 121 -20.70 -12.40 7.05
N LEU A 122 -19.68 -11.68 7.51
CA LEU A 122 -19.80 -10.30 8.01
C LEU A 122 -19.08 -9.33 7.07
N PRO A 123 -19.56 -8.09 6.98
CA PRO A 123 -18.84 -7.04 6.27
C PRO A 123 -17.42 -6.90 6.83
N ASP A 124 -16.41 -6.88 5.98
CA ASP A 124 -15.04 -6.57 6.35
C ASP A 124 -14.82 -5.05 6.44
N TYR A 125 -13.61 -4.60 6.73
CA TYR A 125 -13.22 -3.19 6.64
C TYR A 125 -12.59 -2.85 5.29
N GLY A 126 -12.84 -3.63 4.25
CA GLY A 126 -12.40 -3.34 2.89
C GLY A 126 -13.01 -2.08 2.30
N ASP A 127 -12.31 -1.52 1.30
CA ASP A 127 -12.80 -0.46 0.42
C ASP A 127 -13.28 0.82 1.14
N LEU A 128 -12.56 1.24 2.19
CA LEU A 128 -12.78 2.54 2.82
C LEU A 128 -11.97 3.62 2.10
N ASP A 129 -12.60 4.78 1.85
CA ASP A 129 -11.92 5.90 1.21
C ASP A 129 -10.87 6.49 2.15
N ALA A 130 -9.62 6.48 1.68
CA ALA A 130 -8.46 7.04 2.38
C ALA A 130 -7.47 7.64 1.37
N SER A 131 -6.61 8.55 1.83
CA SER A 131 -5.59 9.16 0.97
C SER A 131 -4.52 8.15 0.55
N GLU A 132 -4.12 7.27 1.47
CA GLU A 132 -3.25 6.13 1.23
C GLU A 132 -3.76 4.95 2.06
N THR A 133 -3.78 3.76 1.45
CA THR A 133 -4.15 2.51 2.10
C THR A 133 -2.99 1.53 1.98
N TYR A 134 -2.56 0.96 3.10
CA TYR A 134 -1.60 -0.13 3.14
C TYR A 134 -2.28 -1.39 3.65
N ILE A 135 -1.99 -2.53 3.03
CA ILE A 135 -2.56 -3.81 3.42
C ILE A 135 -1.42 -4.79 3.64
N ALA A 136 -1.34 -5.34 4.84
CA ALA A 136 -0.43 -6.44 5.16
C ALA A 136 -1.20 -7.74 5.34
N VAL A 137 -0.63 -8.85 4.87
CA VAL A 137 -1.17 -10.20 5.08
C VAL A 137 -0.31 -10.90 6.13
N LEU A 138 -0.96 -11.46 7.13
CA LEU A 138 -0.32 -12.16 8.25
C LEU A 138 -1.00 -13.50 8.49
N ARG A 139 -0.28 -14.44 9.13
CA ARG A 139 -0.88 -15.65 9.69
C ARG A 139 -1.27 -15.45 11.15
N PRO A 140 -2.36 -16.08 11.63
CA PRO A 140 -2.70 -16.09 13.05
C PRO A 140 -1.50 -16.50 13.91
N GLY A 141 -1.24 -15.73 14.97
CA GLY A 141 -0.12 -15.97 15.90
C GLY A 141 1.24 -15.45 15.44
N SER A 142 1.36 -14.85 14.25
CA SER A 142 2.59 -14.20 13.79
C SER A 142 2.37 -12.70 13.53
N ALA A 143 3.36 -11.89 13.91
CA ALA A 143 3.42 -10.45 13.61
C ALA A 143 4.24 -10.16 12.34
N ASP A 144 4.71 -11.20 11.64
CA ASP A 144 5.47 -11.06 10.39
C ASP A 144 4.52 -10.90 9.20
N PHE A 145 4.84 -9.96 8.30
CA PHE A 145 4.08 -9.75 7.07
C PHE A 145 4.54 -10.73 5.98
N GLU A 146 3.64 -11.59 5.53
CA GLU A 146 3.85 -12.39 4.31
C GLU A 146 3.81 -11.51 3.06
N GLU A 147 2.99 -10.47 3.12
CA GLU A 147 2.85 -9.49 2.06
C GLU A 147 2.56 -8.10 2.61
N PHE A 148 3.03 -7.07 1.91
CA PHE A 148 2.72 -5.68 2.20
C PHE A 148 2.43 -4.96 0.88
N ARG A 149 1.23 -4.38 0.77
CA ARG A 149 0.72 -3.72 -0.45
C ARG A 149 0.36 -2.26 -0.17
N PHE A 150 0.39 -1.46 -1.23
CA PHE A 150 0.00 -0.06 -1.20
C PHE A 150 -1.05 0.22 -2.27
N PHE A 151 -2.09 0.95 -1.87
CA PHE A 151 -3.20 1.35 -2.72
C PHE A 151 -3.52 2.83 -2.49
N SER A 152 -3.82 3.51 -3.58
CA SER A 152 -4.37 4.86 -3.59
C SER A 152 -4.90 5.19 -4.98
N ASP A 153 -5.98 5.96 -5.07
CA ASP A 153 -6.60 6.36 -6.35
C ASP A 153 -5.64 7.19 -7.21
N TRP A 154 -4.89 8.08 -6.58
CA TRP A 154 -3.94 8.97 -7.28
C TRP A 154 -2.64 8.25 -7.66
N ARG A 155 -2.44 6.98 -7.26
CA ARG A 155 -1.19 6.24 -7.48
C ARG A 155 -0.71 6.28 -8.94
N LYS A 156 -1.64 6.24 -9.89
CA LYS A 156 -1.33 6.24 -11.34
C LYS A 156 -1.01 7.64 -11.90
N GLU A 157 -1.17 8.70 -11.11
CA GLU A 157 -0.95 10.10 -11.51
C GLU A 157 0.53 10.48 -11.52
N VAL A 158 1.33 9.78 -12.33
CA VAL A 158 2.75 10.12 -12.54
C VAL A 158 2.87 11.20 -13.61
N ARG A 159 3.47 12.34 -13.26
CA ARG A 159 3.60 13.46 -14.19
C ARG A 159 4.50 13.12 -15.37
N PRO A 160 4.19 13.57 -16.61
CA PRO A 160 4.97 13.21 -17.79
C PRO A 160 6.49 13.48 -17.71
N PRO A 161 6.98 14.60 -17.13
CA PRO A 161 8.42 14.82 -16.98
C PRO A 161 9.09 13.79 -16.06
N VAL A 162 8.44 13.41 -14.97
CA VAL A 162 8.93 12.41 -14.01
C VAL A 162 8.92 11.02 -14.65
N ALA A 163 7.80 10.65 -15.29
CA ALA A 163 7.66 9.41 -16.04
C ALA A 163 8.77 9.24 -17.09
N ARG A 164 9.04 10.30 -17.88
CA ARG A 164 10.12 10.27 -18.88
C ARG A 164 11.51 10.11 -18.27
N ALA A 165 11.79 10.82 -17.17
CA ALA A 165 13.08 10.72 -16.48
C ALA A 165 13.30 9.30 -15.93
N ALA A 166 12.31 8.73 -15.25
CA ALA A 166 12.38 7.39 -14.70
C ALA A 166 12.51 6.31 -15.79
N LEU A 167 11.73 6.42 -16.89
CA LEU A 167 11.87 5.54 -18.05
C LEU A 167 13.25 5.65 -18.70
N SER A 168 13.79 6.87 -18.80
CA SER A 168 15.14 7.07 -19.33
C SER A 168 16.18 6.38 -18.46
N ALA A 169 16.07 6.47 -17.13
CA ALA A 169 16.99 5.80 -16.21
C ALA A 169 16.95 4.28 -16.37
N VAL A 170 15.74 3.68 -16.41
CA VAL A 170 15.58 2.23 -16.61
C VAL A 170 16.16 1.77 -17.95
N LYS A 171 15.97 2.53 -19.02
CA LYS A 171 16.47 2.16 -20.36
C LYS A 171 18.00 2.10 -20.47
N GLN A 172 18.72 2.75 -19.56
CA GLN A 172 20.19 2.68 -19.51
C GLN A 172 20.72 1.45 -18.78
N LEU A 173 19.86 0.68 -18.09
CA LEU A 173 20.30 -0.51 -17.37
C LEU A 173 20.59 -1.67 -18.32
N GLU A 174 21.70 -2.36 -18.10
CA GLU A 174 22.02 -3.63 -18.77
C GLU A 174 20.93 -4.68 -18.48
N SER A 175 20.43 -4.73 -17.24
CA SER A 175 19.37 -5.63 -16.81
C SER A 175 18.05 -5.40 -17.54
N TYR A 176 17.78 -4.16 -17.97
CA TYR A 176 16.65 -3.80 -18.84
C TYR A 176 16.93 -4.19 -20.29
N GLN A 177 18.10 -3.84 -20.82
CA GLN A 177 18.48 -4.13 -22.21
C GLN A 177 18.46 -5.63 -22.48
N GLU A 178 18.93 -6.42 -21.52
CA GLU A 178 18.87 -7.88 -21.58
C GLU A 178 17.44 -8.39 -21.63
N ALA A 179 16.62 -8.01 -20.65
CA ALA A 179 15.22 -8.42 -20.59
C ALA A 179 14.43 -7.98 -21.84
N TYR A 180 14.76 -6.82 -22.41
CA TYR A 180 14.15 -6.33 -23.64
C TYR A 180 14.54 -7.17 -24.86
N ARG A 181 15.78 -7.66 -24.91
CA ARG A 181 16.28 -8.49 -26.01
C ARG A 181 15.79 -9.93 -25.92
N THR A 182 15.64 -10.49 -24.72
CA THR A 182 15.26 -11.89 -24.50
C THR A 182 13.76 -12.12 -24.34
N ARG A 183 12.94 -11.06 -24.40
CA ARG A 183 11.48 -11.18 -24.31
C ARG A 183 10.90 -12.05 -25.41
N GLN A 184 9.76 -12.68 -25.13
CA GLN A 184 9.11 -13.66 -26.00
C GLN A 184 8.79 -13.10 -27.39
N ASN A 185 8.38 -11.84 -27.50
CA ASN A 185 8.06 -11.18 -28.77
C ASN A 185 8.19 -9.65 -28.63
N ASP A 186 8.58 -8.97 -29.70
CA ASP A 186 8.59 -7.51 -29.82
C ASP A 186 7.20 -6.86 -29.77
N ALA A 187 6.13 -7.62 -30.02
CA ALA A 187 4.75 -7.14 -29.93
C ALA A 187 4.30 -6.78 -28.50
N LEU A 188 5.08 -7.14 -27.47
CA LEU A 188 4.77 -6.88 -26.05
C LEU A 188 4.89 -5.40 -25.63
N GLY A 189 5.29 -4.52 -26.54
CA GLY A 189 5.39 -3.08 -26.29
C GLY A 189 6.67 -2.65 -25.57
N SER A 190 6.78 -1.37 -25.22
CA SER A 190 7.92 -0.85 -24.44
C SER A 190 7.61 -0.90 -22.95
N ALA A 191 8.60 -0.59 -22.11
CA ALA A 191 8.35 -0.40 -20.69
C ALA A 191 7.33 0.72 -20.44
N VAL A 192 6.44 0.48 -19.48
CA VAL A 192 5.35 1.38 -19.09
C VAL A 192 5.49 1.80 -17.64
N VAL A 193 5.12 3.04 -17.34
CA VAL A 193 5.02 3.52 -15.97
C VAL A 193 3.69 3.03 -15.39
N VAL A 194 3.75 2.32 -14.27
CA VAL A 194 2.57 1.77 -13.59
C VAL A 194 2.02 2.76 -12.56
N GLY A 195 2.89 3.39 -11.79
CA GLY A 195 2.47 4.35 -10.77
C GLY A 195 3.52 4.64 -9.72
N TRP A 196 3.11 5.34 -8.68
CA TRP A 196 3.90 5.63 -7.49
C TRP A 196 3.98 4.44 -6.54
N VAL A 197 5.12 4.30 -5.87
CA VAL A 197 5.37 3.27 -4.85
C VAL A 197 6.04 3.91 -3.63
N PRO A 198 5.59 3.61 -2.40
CA PRO A 198 6.15 4.18 -1.19
C PRO A 198 7.58 3.67 -0.94
N PRO A 199 8.41 4.45 -0.21
CA PRO A 199 9.81 4.12 0.05
C PRO A 199 10.03 2.71 0.62
N CYS A 200 9.18 2.31 1.56
CA CYS A 200 9.25 1.00 2.20
C CYS A 200 9.13 -0.18 1.22
N LEU A 201 8.29 -0.06 0.18
CA LEU A 201 8.11 -1.10 -0.84
C LEU A 201 9.19 -1.04 -1.93
N ALA A 202 9.63 0.18 -2.27
CA ALA A 202 10.63 0.39 -3.29
C ALA A 202 12.08 0.18 -2.80
N LYS A 203 12.29 0.02 -1.48
CA LYS A 203 13.62 0.02 -0.84
C LYS A 203 14.42 1.27 -1.19
N SER A 204 13.74 2.41 -1.19
CA SER A 204 14.28 3.71 -1.58
C SER A 204 14.18 4.71 -0.43
N THR A 205 14.86 5.87 -0.57
CA THR A 205 14.78 6.96 0.41
C THR A 205 13.61 7.89 0.13
N ALA A 206 13.27 8.09 -1.15
CA ALA A 206 12.11 8.86 -1.57
C ALA A 206 11.05 7.94 -2.19
N TRP A 207 9.88 8.48 -2.47
CA TRP A 207 8.87 7.77 -3.26
C TRP A 207 9.44 7.38 -4.62
N ALA A 208 9.07 6.20 -5.11
CA ALA A 208 9.58 5.66 -6.35
C ALA A 208 8.50 5.60 -7.43
N VAL A 209 8.95 5.55 -8.69
CA VAL A 209 8.11 5.25 -9.85
C VAL A 209 8.30 3.79 -10.21
N GLU A 210 7.21 3.04 -10.25
CA GLU A 210 7.21 1.66 -10.72
C GLU A 210 7.09 1.61 -12.24
N ILE A 211 7.98 0.85 -12.87
CA ILE A 211 8.05 0.66 -14.31
C ILE A 211 8.04 -0.83 -14.62
N TRP A 212 7.17 -1.25 -15.53
CA TRP A 212 7.05 -2.64 -15.94
C TRP A 212 7.49 -2.80 -17.40
N LEU A 213 8.28 -3.84 -17.65
CA LEU A 213 8.56 -4.37 -18.98
C LEU A 213 7.94 -5.77 -19.07
N VAL A 214 6.91 -5.94 -19.90
CA VAL A 214 6.34 -7.27 -20.17
C VAL A 214 7.37 -8.08 -20.97
N VAL A 215 7.73 -9.25 -20.45
CA VAL A 215 8.76 -10.13 -21.02
C VAL A 215 8.16 -11.41 -21.62
N GLU A 216 7.03 -11.88 -21.10
CA GLU A 216 6.30 -13.05 -21.59
C GLU A 216 4.79 -12.77 -21.49
N PHE A 217 4.00 -13.28 -22.43
CA PHE A 217 2.54 -13.25 -22.37
C PHE A 217 1.95 -14.37 -23.24
N ASP A 218 1.18 -15.26 -22.64
CA ASP A 218 0.57 -16.41 -23.32
C ASP A 218 -0.93 -16.22 -23.66
N GLY A 219 -1.50 -15.07 -23.35
CA GLY A 219 -2.92 -14.76 -23.53
C GLY A 219 -3.73 -14.80 -22.23
N GLN A 220 -3.24 -15.48 -21.19
CA GLN A 220 -3.87 -15.55 -19.87
C GLN A 220 -2.98 -15.00 -18.76
N ILE A 221 -1.70 -15.36 -18.79
CA ILE A 221 -0.70 -14.96 -17.80
C ILE A 221 0.48 -14.31 -18.52
N GLY A 222 0.81 -13.10 -18.07
CA GLY A 222 2.04 -12.42 -18.44
C GLY A 222 3.10 -12.53 -17.37
N LYS A 223 4.36 -12.31 -17.76
CA LYS A 223 5.42 -11.96 -16.82
C LYS A 223 5.94 -10.58 -17.16
N ALA A 224 6.20 -9.79 -16.12
CA ALA A 224 6.85 -8.50 -16.25
C ALA A 224 8.10 -8.43 -15.39
N LYS A 225 9.14 -7.82 -15.95
CA LYS A 225 10.26 -7.32 -15.16
C LYS A 225 9.91 -5.93 -14.63
N VAL A 226 9.96 -5.80 -13.31
CA VAL A 226 9.60 -4.60 -12.57
C VAL A 226 10.87 -3.86 -12.16
N PHE A 227 10.84 -2.54 -12.31
CA PHE A 227 11.90 -1.63 -11.88
C PHE A 227 11.28 -0.55 -10.99
N MET A 228 11.84 -0.36 -9.79
CA MET A 228 11.48 0.74 -8.90
C MET A 228 12.54 1.83 -9.02
N VAL A 229 12.15 3.02 -9.47
CA VAL A 229 13.06 4.15 -9.66
C VAL A 229 12.81 5.20 -8.61
N ASP A 230 13.78 5.44 -7.72
CA ASP A 230 13.70 6.52 -6.73
C ASP A 230 13.54 7.88 -7.45
N SER A 231 12.50 8.64 -7.08
CA SER A 231 12.10 9.81 -7.87
C SER A 231 12.99 11.02 -7.71
N GLU A 232 13.88 11.04 -6.72
CA GLU A 232 14.82 12.14 -6.49
C GLU A 232 16.19 11.85 -7.08
N SER A 233 16.74 10.67 -6.78
CA SER A 233 18.05 10.24 -7.25
C SER A 233 18.04 9.66 -8.67
N LEU A 234 16.87 9.24 -9.16
CA LEU A 234 16.69 8.50 -10.42
C LEU A 234 17.46 7.18 -10.49
N VAL A 235 17.83 6.63 -9.34
CA VAL A 235 18.48 5.32 -9.24
C VAL A 235 17.41 4.23 -9.16
N VAL A 236 17.65 3.10 -9.83
CA VAL A 236 16.81 1.91 -9.67
C VAL A 236 17.17 1.20 -8.37
N THR A 237 16.23 1.15 -7.44
CA THR A 237 16.46 0.65 -6.07
C THR A 237 16.01 -0.79 -5.87
N ARG A 238 15.15 -1.29 -6.76
CA ARG A 238 14.64 -2.66 -6.72
C ARG A 238 14.28 -3.15 -8.12
N GLU A 239 14.65 -4.39 -8.41
CA GLU A 239 14.26 -5.13 -9.61
C GLU A 239 13.73 -6.51 -9.21
N TYR A 240 12.68 -6.99 -9.88
CA TYR A 240 12.18 -8.36 -9.73
C TYR A 240 11.30 -8.76 -10.92
N LEU A 241 11.00 -10.07 -11.04
CA LEU A 241 9.99 -10.59 -11.96
C LEU A 241 8.68 -10.78 -11.21
N THR A 242 7.58 -10.43 -11.86
CA THR A 242 6.22 -10.66 -11.35
C THR A 242 5.35 -11.26 -12.44
N GLU A 243 4.31 -11.98 -12.03
CA GLU A 243 3.22 -12.36 -12.92
C GLU A 243 2.27 -11.18 -13.11
N VAL A 244 1.70 -11.11 -14.31
CA VAL A 244 0.72 -10.13 -14.74
C VAL A 244 -0.54 -10.89 -15.12
N HIS A 245 -1.59 -10.73 -14.34
CA HIS A 245 -2.90 -11.26 -14.68
C HIS A 245 -3.65 -10.18 -15.47
N VAL A 246 -4.05 -10.51 -16.69
CA VAL A 246 -4.96 -9.65 -17.45
C VAL A 246 -6.37 -9.96 -16.96
N PRO A 247 -7.10 -8.97 -16.42
CA PRO A 247 -8.49 -9.16 -15.98
C PRO A 247 -9.42 -9.48 -17.15
#